data_AF-A0A8J4R957-F1
#
_entry.id   AF-A0A8J4R957-F1
#
_cell.length_a   1.000
_cell.length_b   1.000
_cell.length_c   1.000
_cell.angle_alpha   90.00
_cell.angle_beta   90.00
_cell.angle_gamma   90.00
#
_symmetry.space_group_name_H-M   'P 1'
#
loop_
_entity.id
_entity.type
_entity.pdbx_description
1 polymer ?
#
loop_
_entity_poly.entity_id
_entity_poly.type
_entity_poly.pdbx_seq_one_letter_code
_entity_poly.pdbx_strand_id
1 'polypeptide(L)'
;MPLKSRALVLVHILFWSFLDTFILSHGTQSDINCLKSIRDSLEDPLNLLKTSWTFNNLAEGSICNYVGVTCLNPDENRVCGIVLVNMGLKGEFPKGIEDCKELVNLDLSGNEISGSIPSSIVICSYLEVLKLDNNKLTGQISQQLSQLENLRIFSVANNLLSGPVPEFVNINITRESYVNNSGLCGGPLEYCKKHRWEFEVSFRSGFVVGFIFTATLYTPLFMYYINLRVGLKKKNHNKTMSTRKMTSLMARRKHRTKPCYASQIPTEAPRKELSKEVLSLSHSLENSEKY
;
A
#
# COMPACT_ATOMS: atom_id res chain seq x y z
N MET A 1 -6.49 -45.80 67.65
CA MET A 1 -6.06 -44.62 66.86
C MET A 1 -6.85 -43.39 67.33
N PRO A 2 -6.26 -42.18 67.37
CA PRO A 2 -6.84 -41.04 68.08
C PRO A 2 -7.92 -40.28 67.29
N LEU A 3 -8.93 -39.75 68.00
CA LEU A 3 -10.08 -39.01 67.44
C LEU A 3 -9.67 -37.84 66.53
N LYS A 4 -8.55 -37.16 66.81
CA LYS A 4 -8.03 -36.03 66.02
C LYS A 4 -7.90 -36.35 64.52
N SER A 5 -7.59 -37.59 64.15
CA SER A 5 -7.46 -37.99 62.75
C SER A 5 -8.81 -38.03 62.02
N ARG A 6 -9.88 -38.52 62.67
CA ARG A 6 -11.22 -38.59 62.06
C ARG A 6 -11.82 -37.20 61.81
N ALA A 7 -11.56 -36.26 62.73
CA ALA A 7 -11.95 -34.86 62.56
C ALA A 7 -11.25 -34.19 61.37
N LEU A 8 -9.94 -34.40 61.19
CA LEU A 8 -9.19 -33.81 60.08
C LEU A 8 -9.66 -34.34 58.72
N VAL A 9 -9.95 -35.65 58.63
CA VAL A 9 -10.49 -36.28 57.41
C VAL A 9 -11.90 -35.77 57.11
N LEU A 10 -12.77 -35.62 58.12
CA LEU A 10 -14.10 -35.02 57.93
C LEU A 10 -14.02 -33.55 57.51
N VAL A 11 -13.13 -32.75 58.09
CA VAL A 11 -12.92 -31.35 57.67
C VAL A 11 -12.42 -31.28 56.24
N HIS A 12 -11.51 -32.16 55.80
CA HIS A 12 -11.13 -32.21 54.39
C HIS A 12 -12.27 -32.64 53.48
N ILE A 13 -13.00 -33.72 53.78
CA ILE A 13 -14.14 -34.17 52.96
C ILE A 13 -15.20 -33.06 52.85
N LEU A 14 -15.50 -32.37 53.95
CA LEU A 14 -16.40 -31.22 53.94
C LEU A 14 -15.84 -30.05 53.12
N PHE A 15 -14.56 -29.70 53.27
CA PHE A 15 -13.90 -28.63 52.52
C PHE A 15 -13.86 -28.87 51.00
N TRP A 16 -13.58 -30.12 50.57
CA TRP A 16 -13.62 -30.49 49.16
C TRP A 16 -15.07 -30.54 48.63
N SER A 17 -16.04 -31.08 49.38
CA SER A 17 -17.46 -31.04 48.97
C SER A 17 -18.09 -29.64 48.97
N PHE A 18 -17.48 -28.67 49.67
CA PHE A 18 -17.82 -27.24 49.57
C PHE A 18 -17.16 -26.54 48.37
N LEU A 19 -16.12 -27.15 47.78
CA LEU A 19 -15.44 -26.65 46.58
C LEU A 19 -16.18 -27.10 45.32
N ASP A 20 -16.61 -28.37 45.27
CA ASP A 20 -17.30 -28.95 44.11
C ASP A 20 -18.70 -28.35 43.88
N THR A 21 -19.29 -27.67 44.87
CA THR A 21 -20.59 -26.99 44.75
C THR A 21 -20.54 -25.65 44.01
N PHE A 22 -19.36 -25.16 43.58
CA PHE A 22 -19.22 -23.85 42.90
C PHE A 22 -19.18 -23.87 41.37
N ILE A 23 -19.45 -25.03 40.74
CA ILE A 23 -19.38 -25.18 39.27
C ILE A 23 -20.56 -24.52 38.55
N LEU A 24 -21.74 -24.42 39.18
CA LEU A 24 -23.00 -23.97 38.55
C LEU A 24 -23.14 -22.45 38.28
N SER A 25 -22.19 -21.60 38.68
CA SER A 25 -22.36 -20.13 38.65
C SER A 25 -21.40 -19.38 37.72
N HIS A 26 -20.37 -20.03 37.17
CA HIS A 26 -19.33 -19.31 36.40
C HIS A 26 -19.81 -18.85 35.01
N GLY A 27 -20.61 -19.67 34.32
CA GLY A 27 -21.10 -19.34 32.97
C GLY A 27 -22.14 -18.22 32.96
N THR A 28 -23.04 -18.19 33.93
CA THR A 28 -24.10 -17.16 34.01
C THR A 28 -23.50 -15.76 34.17
N GLN A 29 -22.41 -15.62 34.94
CA GLN A 29 -21.74 -14.34 35.14
C GLN A 29 -20.94 -13.88 33.91
N SER A 30 -20.36 -14.79 33.11
CA SER A 30 -19.73 -14.40 31.83
C SER A 30 -20.77 -14.00 30.80
N ASP A 31 -21.87 -14.75 30.68
CA ASP A 31 -22.93 -14.45 29.72
C ASP A 31 -23.65 -13.13 30.06
N ILE A 32 -23.85 -12.82 31.36
CA ILE A 32 -24.32 -11.50 31.82
C ILE A 32 -23.36 -10.37 31.42
N ASN A 33 -22.03 -10.60 31.47
CA ASN A 33 -21.03 -9.59 31.12
C ASN A 33 -20.88 -9.41 29.60
N CYS A 34 -20.99 -10.49 28.84
CA CYS A 34 -21.12 -10.49 27.38
C CYS A 34 -22.29 -9.61 26.94
N LEU A 35 -23.52 -9.90 27.40
CA LEU A 35 -24.71 -9.15 27.02
C LEU A 35 -24.64 -7.66 27.44
N LYS A 36 -24.06 -7.34 28.61
CA LYS A 36 -23.78 -5.95 29.02
C LYS A 36 -22.85 -5.26 28.01
N SER A 37 -21.72 -5.88 27.71
CA SER A 37 -20.70 -5.32 26.82
C SER A 37 -21.22 -5.11 25.39
N ILE A 38 -22.05 -6.03 24.89
CA ILE A 38 -22.73 -5.89 23.59
C ILE A 38 -23.70 -4.69 23.61
N ARG A 39 -24.61 -4.63 24.60
CA ARG A 39 -25.57 -3.52 24.74
C ARG A 39 -24.90 -2.16 24.91
N ASP A 40 -23.79 -2.12 25.62
CA ASP A 40 -23.09 -0.87 25.97
C ASP A 40 -22.05 -0.45 24.91
N SER A 41 -21.72 -1.32 23.95
CA SER A 41 -20.88 -0.99 22.79
C SER A 41 -21.66 -0.69 21.50
N LEU A 42 -22.94 -1.05 21.43
CA LEU A 42 -23.81 -0.74 20.29
C LEU A 42 -24.58 0.58 20.47
N GLU A 43 -24.64 1.35 19.39
CA GLU A 43 -25.61 2.43 19.25
C GLU A 43 -26.98 1.84 18.90
N ASP A 44 -27.88 1.82 19.89
CA ASP A 44 -29.27 1.40 19.78
C ASP A 44 -30.18 2.64 19.64
N PRO A 45 -30.59 3.04 18.40
CA PRO A 45 -31.41 4.23 18.16
C PRO A 45 -32.89 4.05 18.46
N LEU A 46 -33.37 2.79 18.48
CA LEU A 46 -34.76 2.45 18.78
C LEU A 46 -34.98 2.11 20.26
N ASN A 47 -33.90 2.02 21.04
CA ASN A 47 -33.86 1.62 22.46
C ASN A 47 -34.39 0.18 22.71
N LEU A 48 -34.32 -0.70 21.72
CA LEU A 48 -34.80 -2.08 21.79
C LEU A 48 -33.98 -2.92 22.78
N LEU A 49 -32.65 -2.81 22.73
CA LEU A 49 -31.75 -3.49 23.66
C LEU A 49 -31.79 -2.82 25.03
N LYS A 50 -31.82 -1.48 25.06
CA LYS A 50 -31.82 -0.71 26.32
C LYS A 50 -33.09 -0.91 27.17
N THR A 51 -34.24 -1.14 26.54
CA THR A 51 -35.50 -1.42 27.25
C THR A 51 -35.67 -2.88 27.65
N SER A 52 -35.12 -3.83 26.88
CA SER A 52 -35.24 -5.26 27.17
C SER A 52 -34.11 -5.82 28.06
N TRP A 53 -32.86 -5.42 27.83
CA TRP A 53 -31.69 -6.04 28.47
C TRP A 53 -31.37 -5.37 29.82
N THR A 54 -32.23 -5.62 30.81
CA THR A 54 -32.25 -4.93 32.12
C THR A 54 -31.66 -5.78 33.25
N PHE A 55 -30.34 -5.71 33.44
CA PHE A 55 -29.56 -6.51 34.42
C PHE A 55 -29.79 -6.18 35.91
N ASN A 56 -30.97 -5.69 36.28
CA ASN A 56 -31.35 -5.31 37.65
C ASN A 56 -31.99 -6.47 38.43
N ASN A 57 -32.50 -7.49 37.73
CA ASN A 57 -33.13 -8.68 38.33
C ASN A 57 -32.41 -9.95 37.88
N LEU A 58 -31.49 -10.44 38.72
CA LEU A 58 -30.57 -11.55 38.43
C LEU A 58 -31.16 -12.93 38.79
N ALA A 59 -32.45 -13.13 38.53
CA ALA A 59 -33.08 -14.45 38.64
C ALA A 59 -32.55 -15.43 37.58
N GLU A 60 -32.71 -16.72 37.84
CA GLU A 60 -32.48 -17.79 36.86
C GLU A 60 -33.45 -17.64 35.67
N GLY A 61 -33.04 -18.05 34.47
CA GLY A 61 -33.73 -17.78 33.18
C GLY A 61 -33.92 -16.30 32.77
N SER A 62 -33.63 -15.32 33.64
CA SER A 62 -33.95 -13.89 33.43
C SER A 62 -33.40 -13.32 32.11
N ILE A 63 -32.13 -13.59 31.77
CA ILE A 63 -31.51 -13.04 30.54
C ILE A 63 -31.99 -13.75 29.27
N CYS A 64 -32.56 -14.94 29.39
CA CYS A 64 -33.07 -15.73 28.27
C CYS A 64 -34.41 -15.22 27.74
N ASN A 65 -35.06 -14.32 28.49
CA ASN A 65 -36.27 -13.61 28.09
C ASN A 65 -35.98 -12.29 27.36
N TYR A 66 -34.71 -11.94 27.16
CA TYR A 66 -34.30 -10.72 26.47
C TYR A 66 -34.52 -10.82 24.95
N VAL A 67 -34.91 -9.70 24.33
CA VAL A 67 -35.11 -9.59 22.88
C VAL A 67 -33.84 -10.00 22.14
N GLY A 68 -33.98 -11.03 21.29
CA GLY A 68 -32.90 -11.58 20.47
C GLY A 68 -31.90 -12.47 21.18
N VAL A 69 -32.09 -12.81 22.46
CA VAL A 69 -31.25 -13.79 23.17
C VAL A 69 -31.87 -15.18 23.05
N THR A 70 -31.03 -16.22 23.04
CA THR A 70 -31.43 -17.63 23.12
C THR A 70 -30.48 -18.36 24.04
N CYS A 71 -31.02 -19.23 24.90
CA CYS A 71 -30.26 -20.00 25.89
C CYS A 71 -30.34 -21.51 25.63
N LEU A 72 -29.31 -22.24 26.07
CA LEU A 72 -29.21 -23.69 25.87
C LEU A 72 -30.29 -24.47 26.63
N ASN A 73 -30.64 -23.99 27.83
CA ASN A 73 -31.76 -24.43 28.64
C ASN A 73 -32.55 -23.17 29.05
N PRO A 74 -33.88 -23.08 28.83
CA PRO A 74 -34.66 -21.88 29.17
C PRO A 74 -34.57 -21.44 30.64
N ASP A 75 -34.37 -22.39 31.56
CA ASP A 75 -34.29 -22.12 33.00
C ASP A 75 -32.89 -21.63 33.44
N GLU A 76 -31.86 -21.81 32.60
CA GLU A 76 -30.49 -21.42 32.91
C GLU A 76 -30.07 -20.17 32.14
N ASN A 77 -29.39 -19.23 32.81
CA ASN A 77 -28.78 -18.05 32.18
C ASN A 77 -27.51 -18.43 31.36
N ARG A 78 -27.60 -19.40 30.45
CA ARG A 78 -26.51 -19.84 29.54
C ARG A 78 -26.81 -19.49 28.09
N VAL A 79 -26.19 -18.43 27.58
CA VAL A 79 -26.46 -17.89 26.23
C VAL A 79 -25.81 -18.76 25.16
N CYS A 80 -26.61 -19.23 24.20
CA CYS A 80 -26.15 -19.97 23.01
C CYS A 80 -26.53 -19.28 21.69
N GLY A 81 -27.39 -18.26 21.70
CA GLY A 81 -27.77 -17.50 20.50
C GLY A 81 -27.99 -16.02 20.76
N ILE A 82 -27.54 -15.19 19.80
CA ILE A 82 -27.76 -13.74 19.74
C ILE A 82 -28.20 -13.40 18.32
N VAL A 83 -29.46 -12.97 18.18
CA VAL A 83 -30.17 -12.75 16.91
C VAL A 83 -30.81 -11.36 16.93
N LEU A 84 -30.09 -10.37 16.38
CA LEU A 84 -30.42 -8.94 16.44
C LEU A 84 -30.72 -8.37 15.04
N VAL A 85 -31.49 -9.13 14.25
CA VAL A 85 -31.69 -8.90 12.81
C VAL A 85 -32.60 -7.70 12.53
N ASN A 86 -32.24 -6.86 11.56
CA ASN A 86 -33.02 -5.70 11.09
C ASN A 86 -33.40 -4.67 12.20
N MET A 87 -32.57 -4.52 13.23
CA MET A 87 -32.84 -3.62 14.38
C MET A 87 -32.31 -2.18 14.19
N GLY A 88 -31.58 -1.90 13.10
CA GLY A 88 -31.00 -0.58 12.82
C GLY A 88 -29.82 -0.22 13.73
N LEU A 89 -29.18 -1.23 14.34
CA LEU A 89 -28.09 -1.07 15.30
C LEU A 89 -26.82 -0.51 14.64
N LYS A 90 -26.07 0.30 15.40
CA LYS A 90 -24.94 1.11 14.95
C LYS A 90 -23.71 0.94 15.85
N GLY A 91 -22.60 1.56 15.47
CA GLY A 91 -21.32 1.48 16.17
C GLY A 91 -20.33 0.57 15.45
N GLU A 92 -19.32 0.09 16.19
CA GLU A 92 -18.39 -0.95 15.74
C GLU A 92 -18.98 -2.35 15.98
N PHE A 93 -18.32 -3.40 15.48
CA PHE A 93 -18.61 -4.77 15.87
C PHE A 93 -18.62 -4.91 17.42
N PRO A 94 -19.69 -5.47 18.03
CA PRO A 94 -19.89 -5.41 19.47
C PRO A 94 -18.82 -6.16 20.27
N LYS A 95 -18.47 -5.59 21.42
CA LYS A 95 -17.35 -6.03 22.28
C LYS A 95 -17.87 -6.98 23.37
N GLY A 96 -17.05 -7.96 23.77
CA GLY A 96 -17.40 -8.94 24.80
C GLY A 96 -18.22 -10.13 24.29
N ILE A 97 -18.36 -10.33 22.97
CA ILE A 97 -18.90 -11.57 22.40
C ILE A 97 -18.06 -12.78 22.84
N GLU A 98 -16.74 -12.59 23.01
CA GLU A 98 -15.79 -13.57 23.52
C GLU A 98 -16.08 -14.09 24.94
N ASP A 99 -16.93 -13.39 25.73
CA ASP A 99 -17.39 -13.88 27.04
C ASP A 99 -18.59 -14.84 26.93
N CYS A 100 -19.37 -14.79 25.83
CA CYS A 100 -20.44 -15.74 25.52
C CYS A 100 -19.87 -17.06 24.95
N LYS A 101 -19.18 -17.84 25.79
CA LYS A 101 -18.36 -18.98 25.32
C LYS A 101 -19.13 -20.13 24.66
N GLU A 102 -20.41 -20.29 24.99
CA GLU A 102 -21.28 -21.33 24.42
C GLU A 102 -22.08 -20.83 23.19
N LEU A 103 -21.70 -19.69 22.59
CA LEU A 103 -22.41 -19.08 21.47
C LEU A 103 -22.34 -19.96 20.22
N VAL A 104 -23.47 -20.55 19.85
CA VAL A 104 -23.70 -21.37 18.65
C VAL A 104 -24.20 -20.53 17.48
N ASN A 105 -24.98 -19.48 17.74
CA ASN A 105 -25.61 -18.65 16.71
C ASN A 105 -25.40 -17.14 16.96
N LEU A 106 -24.75 -16.46 16.01
CA LEU A 106 -24.64 -15.01 15.96
C LEU A 106 -25.21 -14.49 14.63
N ASP A 107 -26.37 -13.84 14.70
CA ASP A 107 -27.03 -13.21 13.56
C ASP A 107 -27.24 -11.71 13.83
N LEU A 108 -26.37 -10.88 13.26
CA LEU A 108 -26.41 -9.41 13.33
C LEU A 108 -26.81 -8.80 11.97
N SER A 109 -27.43 -9.57 11.09
CA SER A 109 -27.72 -9.16 9.71
C SER A 109 -28.72 -7.99 9.62
N GLY A 110 -28.58 -7.16 8.59
CA GLY A 110 -29.52 -6.06 8.30
C GLY A 110 -29.41 -4.86 9.25
N ASN A 111 -28.20 -4.54 9.73
CA ASN A 111 -27.95 -3.40 10.62
C ASN A 111 -27.01 -2.38 9.95
N GLU A 112 -26.55 -1.38 10.71
CA GLU A 112 -25.59 -0.37 10.24
C GLU A 112 -24.23 -0.52 10.96
N ILE A 113 -23.89 -1.74 11.43
CA ILE A 113 -22.67 -2.04 12.21
C ILE A 113 -21.43 -1.88 11.32
N SER A 114 -20.38 -1.27 11.87
CA SER A 114 -19.17 -0.86 11.16
C SER A 114 -17.89 -1.36 11.86
N GLY A 115 -16.72 -0.83 11.48
CA GLY A 115 -15.43 -1.35 11.94
C GLY A 115 -15.09 -2.70 11.31
N SER A 116 -14.22 -3.48 11.94
CA SER A 116 -13.75 -4.79 11.45
C SER A 116 -14.29 -5.95 12.27
N ILE A 117 -14.50 -7.11 11.64
CA ILE A 117 -14.79 -8.37 12.35
C ILE A 117 -13.55 -8.72 13.21
N PRO A 118 -13.66 -8.81 14.55
CA PRO A 118 -12.52 -9.05 15.42
C PRO A 118 -12.08 -10.52 15.33
N SER A 119 -10.77 -10.77 15.35
CA SER A 119 -10.23 -12.13 15.34
C SER A 119 -10.54 -12.92 16.63
N SER A 120 -10.88 -12.23 17.74
CA SER A 120 -11.30 -12.85 19.00
C SER A 120 -12.60 -13.65 18.87
N ILE A 121 -13.40 -13.47 17.81
CA ILE A 121 -14.60 -14.28 17.56
C ILE A 121 -14.31 -15.80 17.48
N VAL A 122 -13.06 -16.18 17.17
CA VAL A 122 -12.59 -17.58 17.18
C VAL A 122 -12.65 -18.24 18.57
N ILE A 123 -12.79 -17.46 19.65
CA ILE A 123 -12.98 -17.93 21.02
C ILE A 123 -14.36 -18.59 21.19
N CYS A 124 -15.35 -18.23 20.38
CA CYS A 124 -16.66 -18.88 20.32
C CYS A 124 -16.56 -20.20 19.54
N SER A 125 -15.84 -21.19 20.07
CA SER A 125 -15.52 -22.44 19.37
C SER A 125 -16.73 -23.29 18.96
N TYR A 126 -17.90 -23.06 19.55
CA TYR A 126 -19.15 -23.75 19.22
C TYR A 126 -19.98 -23.04 18.12
N LEU A 127 -19.48 -21.94 17.54
CA LEU A 127 -20.24 -21.13 16.59
C LEU A 127 -20.53 -21.89 15.29
N GLU A 128 -21.79 -22.28 15.10
CA GLU A 128 -22.32 -22.92 13.89
C GLU A 128 -22.88 -21.89 12.90
N VAL A 129 -23.41 -20.76 13.38
CA VAL A 129 -24.03 -19.73 12.53
C VAL A 129 -23.39 -18.38 12.80
N LEU A 130 -22.83 -17.77 11.75
CA LEU A 130 -22.29 -16.41 11.76
C LEU A 130 -22.82 -15.62 10.55
N LYS A 131 -23.82 -14.77 10.79
CA LYS A 131 -24.39 -13.88 9.79
C LYS A 131 -24.16 -12.43 10.18
N LEU A 132 -23.48 -11.73 9.29
CA LEU A 132 -23.10 -10.32 9.40
C LEU A 132 -23.42 -9.55 8.11
N ASP A 133 -24.19 -10.16 7.21
CA ASP A 133 -24.57 -9.54 5.95
C ASP A 133 -25.46 -8.30 6.12
N ASN A 134 -25.54 -7.48 5.08
CA ASN A 134 -26.32 -6.24 5.07
C ASN A 134 -25.92 -5.31 6.22
N ASN A 135 -24.64 -4.93 6.25
CA ASN A 135 -24.01 -4.10 7.27
C ASN A 135 -22.96 -3.15 6.63
N LYS A 136 -22.15 -2.48 7.44
CA LYS A 136 -21.10 -1.53 7.02
C LYS A 136 -19.70 -1.98 7.47
N LEU A 137 -19.47 -3.29 7.62
CA LEU A 137 -18.20 -3.86 8.08
C LEU A 137 -17.10 -3.66 7.04
N THR A 138 -15.88 -3.47 7.52
CA THR A 138 -14.70 -3.01 6.78
C THR A 138 -13.44 -3.81 7.17
N GLY A 139 -12.32 -3.55 6.49
CA GLY A 139 -11.04 -4.21 6.77
C GLY A 139 -10.97 -5.58 6.12
N GLN A 140 -10.26 -6.53 6.75
CA GLN A 140 -10.06 -7.88 6.23
C GLN A 140 -10.76 -8.91 7.11
N ILE A 141 -11.27 -9.97 6.48
CA ILE A 141 -11.78 -11.15 7.18
C ILE A 141 -10.57 -11.95 7.68
N SER A 142 -10.40 -12.10 9.00
CA SER A 142 -9.25 -12.84 9.54
C SER A 142 -9.26 -14.30 9.07
N GLN A 143 -8.14 -14.78 8.55
CA GLN A 143 -7.96 -16.18 8.17
C GLN A 143 -8.17 -17.15 9.35
N GLN A 144 -8.06 -16.68 10.59
CA GLN A 144 -8.36 -17.44 11.81
C GLN A 144 -9.83 -17.87 11.92
N LEU A 145 -10.75 -17.26 11.18
CA LEU A 145 -12.15 -17.72 11.12
C LEU A 145 -12.28 -19.15 10.58
N SER A 146 -11.32 -19.63 9.79
CA SER A 146 -11.27 -21.04 9.33
C SER A 146 -11.09 -22.05 10.47
N GLN A 147 -10.66 -21.61 11.66
CA GLN A 147 -10.52 -22.44 12.86
C GLN A 147 -11.86 -22.72 13.57
N LEU A 148 -12.96 -22.11 13.14
CA LEU A 148 -14.32 -22.44 13.61
C LEU A 148 -14.79 -23.74 12.94
N GLU A 149 -14.28 -24.89 13.40
CA GLU A 149 -14.57 -26.21 12.84
C GLU A 149 -16.08 -26.58 12.84
N ASN A 150 -16.84 -25.95 13.74
CA ASN A 150 -18.28 -26.12 13.88
C ASN A 150 -19.12 -25.29 12.91
N LEU A 151 -18.54 -24.33 12.17
CA LEU A 151 -19.31 -23.41 11.34
C LEU A 151 -20.10 -24.16 10.23
N ARG A 152 -21.42 -23.90 10.16
CA ARG A 152 -22.42 -24.48 9.24
C ARG A 152 -23.10 -23.44 8.36
N ILE A 153 -23.17 -22.18 8.81
CA ILE A 153 -23.68 -21.04 8.04
C ILE A 153 -22.75 -19.84 8.26
N PHE A 154 -22.21 -19.28 7.19
CA PHE A 154 -21.43 -18.04 7.20
C PHE A 154 -21.96 -17.08 6.13
N SER A 155 -22.15 -15.82 6.47
CA SER A 155 -22.64 -14.78 5.56
C SER A 155 -22.11 -13.40 5.93
N VAL A 156 -21.49 -12.72 4.98
CA VAL A 156 -20.94 -11.35 5.09
C VAL A 156 -21.28 -10.49 3.86
N ALA A 157 -22.24 -10.92 3.05
CA ALA A 157 -22.70 -10.22 1.85
C ALA A 157 -23.14 -8.77 2.15
N ASN A 158 -23.12 -7.88 1.15
CA ASN A 158 -23.56 -6.48 1.28
C ASN A 158 -22.84 -5.76 2.44
N ASN A 159 -21.50 -5.72 2.38
CA ASN A 159 -20.60 -5.03 3.31
C ASN A 159 -19.44 -4.35 2.53
N LEU A 160 -18.49 -3.75 3.24
CA LEU A 160 -17.33 -3.02 2.70
C LEU A 160 -15.99 -3.76 2.97
N LEU A 161 -16.02 -5.10 3.02
CA LEU A 161 -14.87 -5.94 3.34
C LEU A 161 -13.89 -6.08 2.17
N SER A 162 -12.64 -6.41 2.49
CA SER A 162 -11.51 -6.43 1.56
C SER A 162 -10.51 -7.55 1.81
N GLY A 163 -9.70 -7.88 0.80
CA GLY A 163 -8.62 -8.86 0.91
C GLY A 163 -9.07 -10.32 0.71
N PRO A 164 -8.20 -11.29 1.06
CA PRO A 164 -8.50 -12.71 0.89
C PRO A 164 -9.57 -13.20 1.87
N VAL A 165 -10.59 -13.90 1.35
CA VAL A 165 -11.56 -14.64 2.18
C VAL A 165 -10.89 -15.85 2.87
N PRO A 166 -11.39 -16.33 4.02
CA PRO A 166 -10.83 -17.51 4.70
C PRO A 166 -11.10 -18.80 3.92
N GLU A 167 -10.11 -19.69 3.89
CA GLU A 167 -10.25 -21.04 3.35
C GLU A 167 -10.78 -21.98 4.45
N PHE A 168 -12.10 -22.19 4.47
CA PHE A 168 -12.76 -23.09 5.42
C PHE A 168 -12.64 -24.55 4.97
N VAL A 169 -12.16 -25.42 5.88
CA VAL A 169 -11.95 -26.86 5.57
C VAL A 169 -13.22 -27.69 5.70
N ASN A 170 -14.01 -27.43 6.76
CA ASN A 170 -15.16 -28.27 7.13
C ASN A 170 -16.50 -27.83 6.48
N ILE A 171 -16.49 -26.76 5.67
CA ILE A 171 -17.70 -26.19 5.06
C ILE A 171 -17.41 -25.55 3.70
N ASN A 172 -18.25 -25.83 2.71
CA ASN A 172 -18.25 -25.19 1.40
C ASN A 172 -19.06 -23.88 1.44
N ILE A 173 -18.39 -22.74 1.65
CA ILE A 173 -19.04 -21.42 1.55
C ILE A 173 -19.29 -21.06 0.08
N THR A 174 -20.53 -20.70 -0.27
CA THR A 174 -20.89 -20.30 -1.64
C THR A 174 -20.51 -18.86 -1.93
N ARG A 175 -20.53 -18.48 -3.22
CA ARG A 175 -20.27 -17.09 -3.65
C ARG A 175 -21.28 -16.09 -3.06
N GLU A 176 -22.49 -16.54 -2.76
CA GLU A 176 -23.61 -15.74 -2.25
C GLU A 176 -23.29 -15.13 -0.88
N SER A 177 -22.62 -15.88 0.01
CA SER A 177 -22.15 -15.41 1.33
C SER A 177 -21.22 -14.20 1.29
N TYR A 178 -20.68 -13.83 0.12
CA TYR A 178 -19.68 -12.76 -0.03
C TYR A 178 -20.09 -11.64 -1.01
N VAL A 179 -21.26 -11.70 -1.64
CA VAL A 179 -21.62 -10.75 -2.72
C VAL A 179 -21.60 -9.29 -2.27
N ASN A 180 -21.40 -8.39 -3.23
CA ASN A 180 -21.38 -6.93 -3.03
C ASN A 180 -20.32 -6.40 -2.05
N ASN A 181 -19.29 -7.19 -1.72
CA ASN A 181 -18.05 -6.72 -1.11
C ASN A 181 -16.98 -6.52 -2.19
N SER A 182 -16.81 -5.30 -2.70
CA SER A 182 -15.96 -5.03 -3.88
C SER A 182 -14.46 -5.26 -3.66
N GLY A 183 -14.01 -5.40 -2.42
CA GLY A 183 -12.60 -5.63 -2.09
C GLY A 183 -12.21 -7.09 -1.85
N LEU A 184 -13.17 -8.02 -1.77
CA LEU A 184 -12.90 -9.42 -1.42
C LEU A 184 -12.42 -10.25 -2.62
N CYS A 185 -11.56 -11.23 -2.35
CA CYS A 185 -10.99 -12.15 -3.34
C CYS A 185 -10.60 -13.50 -2.71
N GLY A 186 -10.23 -14.48 -3.53
CA GLY A 186 -10.03 -15.88 -3.09
C GLY A 186 -11.31 -16.71 -3.28
N GLY A 187 -11.20 -18.03 -3.40
CA GLY A 187 -12.36 -18.90 -3.65
C GLY A 187 -13.40 -18.77 -2.52
N PRO A 188 -14.70 -18.59 -2.80
CA PRO A 188 -15.43 -18.78 -4.07
C PRO A 188 -15.54 -17.54 -4.99
N LEU A 189 -14.83 -16.46 -4.70
CA LEU A 189 -14.75 -15.24 -5.53
C LEU A 189 -13.68 -15.36 -6.64
N GLU A 190 -13.37 -14.25 -7.31
CA GLU A 190 -12.17 -14.17 -8.17
C GLU A 190 -10.89 -14.33 -7.34
N TYR A 191 -9.85 -14.91 -7.94
CA TYR A 191 -8.54 -15.04 -7.30
C TYR A 191 -7.96 -13.66 -6.93
N CYS A 192 -7.26 -13.58 -5.80
CA CYS A 192 -6.60 -12.35 -5.39
C CYS A 192 -5.52 -11.95 -6.40
N LYS A 193 -5.74 -10.82 -7.09
CA LYS A 193 -4.76 -10.19 -7.98
C LYS A 193 -3.56 -9.74 -7.14
N LYS A 194 -2.56 -10.60 -7.04
CA LYS A 194 -1.34 -10.35 -6.25
C LYS A 194 -0.70 -9.06 -6.76
N HIS A 195 -0.69 -8.03 -5.92
CA HIS A 195 -0.09 -6.74 -6.26
C HIS A 195 1.42 -6.96 -6.47
N ARG A 196 1.81 -7.16 -7.73
CA ARG A 196 3.19 -6.90 -8.15
C ARG A 196 3.43 -5.43 -7.82
N TRP A 197 4.55 -5.14 -7.19
CA TRP A 197 5.03 -3.78 -7.07
C TRP A 197 5.50 -3.35 -8.45
N GLU A 198 4.55 -2.94 -9.30
CA GLU A 198 4.86 -2.03 -10.40
C GLU A 198 5.35 -0.75 -9.74
N PHE A 199 6.66 -0.66 -9.61
CA PHE A 199 7.35 0.58 -9.33
C PHE A 199 7.05 1.51 -10.52
N GLU A 200 5.97 2.28 -10.39
CA GLU A 200 5.72 3.55 -11.09
C GLU A 200 6.76 4.61 -10.65
N VAL A 201 8.04 4.23 -10.69
CA VAL A 201 9.10 5.14 -11.10
C VAL A 201 8.82 5.44 -12.56
N SER A 202 7.86 6.35 -12.78
CA SER A 202 7.45 6.77 -14.11
C SER A 202 8.71 7.04 -14.92
N PHE A 203 8.90 6.34 -16.04
CA PHE A 203 10.20 6.32 -16.73
C PHE A 203 10.66 7.75 -17.13
N ARG A 204 9.69 8.68 -17.24
CA ARG A 204 9.86 10.13 -17.36
C ARG A 204 10.58 10.79 -16.17
N SER A 205 10.21 10.50 -14.91
CA SER A 205 10.87 11.09 -13.74
C SER A 205 12.29 10.56 -13.55
N GLY A 206 12.52 9.27 -13.85
CA GLY A 206 13.86 8.68 -13.91
C GLY A 206 14.77 9.40 -14.92
N PHE A 207 14.28 9.64 -16.15
CA PHE A 207 15.02 10.42 -17.14
C PHE A 207 15.27 11.88 -16.71
N VAL A 208 14.29 12.57 -16.11
CA VAL A 208 14.47 13.96 -15.65
C VAL A 208 15.61 14.06 -14.62
N VAL A 209 15.68 13.15 -13.65
CA VAL A 209 16.78 13.11 -12.68
C VAL A 209 18.13 12.82 -13.39
N GLY A 210 18.15 11.87 -14.32
CA GLY A 210 19.36 11.55 -15.11
C GLY A 210 19.87 12.72 -15.97
N PHE A 211 18.98 13.49 -16.59
CA PHE A 211 19.34 14.69 -17.35
C PHE A 211 19.89 15.80 -16.46
N ILE A 212 19.36 15.98 -15.24
CA ILE A 212 19.89 16.96 -14.27
C ILE A 212 21.28 16.56 -13.78
N PHE A 213 21.52 15.29 -13.43
CA PHE A 213 22.84 14.82 -12.99
C PHE A 213 23.89 14.86 -14.11
N THR A 214 23.52 14.53 -15.36
CA THR A 214 24.45 14.66 -16.49
C THR A 214 24.73 16.12 -16.83
N ALA A 215 23.71 16.99 -16.89
CA ALA A 215 23.92 18.41 -17.16
C ALA A 215 24.84 19.09 -16.12
N THR A 216 24.63 18.82 -14.83
CA THR A 216 25.43 19.42 -13.74
C THR A 216 26.90 18.97 -13.72
N LEU A 217 27.22 17.77 -14.22
CA LEU A 217 28.60 17.28 -14.34
C LEU A 217 29.29 17.68 -15.66
N TYR A 218 28.60 17.62 -16.79
CA TYR A 218 29.21 17.91 -18.10
C TYR A 218 29.35 19.41 -18.39
N THR A 219 28.46 20.27 -17.89
CA THR A 219 28.55 21.73 -18.12
C THR A 219 29.80 22.40 -17.52
N PRO A 220 30.24 22.14 -16.27
CA PRO A 220 31.48 22.74 -15.75
C PRO A 220 32.73 22.23 -16.49
N LEU A 221 32.76 20.95 -16.89
CA LEU A 221 33.85 20.38 -17.69
C LEU A 221 33.94 21.03 -19.08
N PHE A 222 32.80 21.28 -19.73
CA PHE A 222 32.75 21.98 -21.02
C PHE A 222 33.17 23.45 -20.89
N MET A 223 32.67 24.17 -19.87
CA MET A 223 33.07 25.56 -19.59
C MET A 223 34.58 25.66 -19.27
N TYR A 224 35.13 24.71 -18.51
CA TYR A 224 36.57 24.63 -18.27
C TYR A 224 37.36 24.42 -19.56
N TYR A 225 36.92 23.51 -20.43
CA TYR A 225 37.56 23.25 -21.73
C TYR A 225 37.55 24.49 -22.64
N ILE A 226 36.43 25.21 -22.72
CA ILE A 226 36.33 26.47 -23.49
C ILE A 226 37.28 27.53 -22.92
N ASN A 227 37.32 27.72 -21.60
CA ASN A 227 38.24 28.65 -20.96
C ASN A 227 39.72 28.28 -21.23
N LEU A 228 40.07 26.99 -21.20
CA LEU A 228 41.40 26.51 -21.55
C LEU A 228 41.75 26.81 -23.02
N ARG A 229 40.84 26.52 -23.96
CA ARG A 229 40.99 26.84 -25.40
C ARG A 229 41.19 28.34 -25.64
N VAL A 230 40.41 29.19 -24.97
CA VAL A 230 40.52 30.66 -25.06
C VAL A 230 41.84 31.16 -24.47
N GLY A 231 42.23 30.66 -23.30
CA GLY A 231 43.51 30.98 -22.66
C GLY A 231 44.72 30.61 -23.52
N LEU A 232 44.70 29.43 -24.14
CA LEU A 232 45.74 28.98 -25.08
C LEU A 232 45.78 29.83 -26.36
N LYS A 233 44.62 30.18 -26.95
CA LYS A 233 44.56 31.14 -28.08
C LYS A 233 45.15 32.50 -27.69
N LYS A 234 44.81 33.04 -26.51
CA LYS A 234 45.35 34.33 -26.00
C LYS A 234 46.86 34.27 -25.77
N LYS A 235 47.38 33.17 -25.20
CA LYS A 235 48.82 32.95 -24.99
C LYS A 235 49.59 32.85 -26.31
N ASN A 236 49.03 32.17 -27.32
CA ASN A 236 49.61 32.11 -28.66
C ASN A 236 49.55 33.46 -29.39
N HIS A 237 48.43 34.17 -29.35
CA HIS A 237 48.32 35.51 -29.95
C HIS A 237 49.33 36.49 -29.35
N ASN A 238 49.51 36.48 -28.02
CA ASN A 238 50.51 37.29 -27.34
C ASN A 238 51.95 36.91 -27.75
N LYS A 239 52.26 35.61 -27.89
CA LYS A 239 53.55 35.16 -28.47
C LYS A 239 53.73 35.70 -29.88
N THR A 240 52.78 35.48 -30.79
CA THR A 240 52.85 35.96 -32.19
C THR A 240 53.00 37.48 -32.28
N MET A 241 52.31 38.25 -31.43
CA MET A 241 52.47 39.70 -31.36
C MET A 241 53.87 40.11 -30.89
N SER A 242 54.44 39.40 -29.90
CA SER A 242 55.81 39.62 -29.45
C SER A 242 56.84 39.28 -30.53
N THR A 243 56.69 38.15 -31.21
CA THR A 243 57.57 37.74 -32.33
C THR A 243 57.50 38.73 -33.49
N ARG A 244 56.30 39.26 -33.82
CA ARG A 244 56.12 40.33 -34.83
C ARG A 244 56.79 41.64 -34.40
N LYS A 245 56.68 42.05 -33.13
CA LYS A 245 57.42 43.21 -32.60
C LYS A 245 58.93 43.00 -32.74
N MET A 246 59.47 41.84 -32.33
CA MET A 246 60.91 41.58 -32.37
C MET A 246 61.47 41.50 -33.81
N THR A 247 60.74 40.88 -34.74
CA THR A 247 61.13 40.87 -36.17
C THR A 247 61.06 42.27 -36.80
N SER A 248 60.10 43.13 -36.42
CA SER A 248 60.05 44.52 -36.89
C SER A 248 61.26 45.35 -36.43
N LEU A 249 61.78 45.10 -35.23
CA LEU A 249 62.99 45.74 -34.70
C LEU A 249 64.26 45.24 -35.40
N MET A 250 64.33 43.95 -35.72
CA MET A 250 65.43 43.37 -36.51
C MET A 250 65.42 43.90 -37.97
N ALA A 251 64.25 44.02 -38.60
CA ALA A 251 64.10 44.61 -39.92
C ALA A 251 64.57 46.08 -39.95
N ARG A 252 64.22 46.88 -38.92
CA ARG A 252 64.72 48.27 -38.77
C ARG A 252 66.24 48.37 -38.61
N ARG A 253 66.92 47.37 -38.02
CA ARG A 253 68.39 47.32 -37.99
C ARG A 253 69.01 46.95 -39.34
N LYS A 254 68.37 46.06 -40.13
CA LYS A 254 68.91 45.57 -41.42
C LYS A 254 68.95 46.64 -42.54
N HIS A 255 68.32 47.80 -42.35
CA HIS A 255 68.30 48.90 -43.33
C HIS A 255 69.29 50.05 -43.05
N ARG A 256 70.19 49.95 -42.06
CA ARG A 256 71.22 50.98 -41.78
C ARG A 256 72.61 50.71 -42.40
N THR A 257 72.75 49.73 -43.30
CA THR A 257 74.01 49.45 -44.01
C THR A 257 73.78 49.10 -45.48
N LYS A 258 73.97 50.09 -46.38
CA LYS A 258 74.29 49.89 -47.81
C LYS A 258 75.23 51.00 -48.30
N PRO A 259 76.26 50.68 -49.11
CA PRO A 259 77.16 51.67 -49.72
C PRO A 259 76.60 52.27 -51.03
N CYS A 260 77.41 53.10 -51.69
CA CYS A 260 77.04 54.12 -52.68
C CYS A 260 77.01 53.67 -54.17
N TYR A 261 76.07 54.28 -54.93
CA TYR A 261 76.11 54.54 -56.40
C TYR A 261 76.15 53.32 -57.37
N ALA A 262 75.80 53.41 -58.67
CA ALA A 262 75.39 54.52 -59.56
C ALA A 262 74.35 54.08 -60.63
N SER A 263 73.73 55.05 -61.36
CA SER A 263 73.19 55.00 -62.76
C SER A 263 72.15 53.92 -63.19
N GLN A 264 71.18 54.14 -64.10
CA GLN A 264 70.69 55.34 -64.82
C GLN A 264 69.26 55.11 -65.44
N ILE A 265 68.28 55.92 -65.04
CA ILE A 265 67.14 56.54 -65.83
C ILE A 265 66.19 55.63 -66.72
N PRO A 266 65.19 56.13 -67.51
CA PRO A 266 63.79 55.68 -67.32
C PRO A 266 63.11 55.04 -68.57
N THR A 267 61.85 54.57 -68.54
CA THR A 267 60.63 55.39 -68.84
C THR A 267 59.31 54.67 -68.55
N GLU A 268 58.29 55.49 -68.28
CA GLU A 268 56.84 55.40 -68.57
C GLU A 268 56.02 54.09 -68.48
N ALA A 269 54.87 54.26 -67.81
CA ALA A 269 53.59 53.59 -68.07
C ALA A 269 52.58 54.69 -68.52
N PRO A 270 51.25 54.48 -68.71
CA PRO A 270 50.45 53.27 -68.50
C PRO A 270 49.31 53.03 -69.53
N ARG A 271 48.45 52.04 -69.21
CA ARG A 271 46.96 52.13 -69.18
C ARG A 271 46.15 51.39 -70.27
N LYS A 272 45.03 50.83 -69.77
CA LYS A 272 43.76 50.42 -70.42
C LYS A 272 43.59 48.95 -70.80
N GLU A 273 42.59 48.35 -70.14
CA GLU A 273 41.77 47.25 -70.64
C GLU A 273 40.95 47.72 -71.87
N LEU A 274 40.45 46.81 -72.72
CA LEU A 274 39.06 46.32 -72.66
C LEU A 274 38.77 45.35 -73.83
N SER A 275 37.73 44.50 -73.68
CA SER A 275 37.12 43.61 -74.70
C SER A 275 38.02 42.50 -75.29
N LYS A 276 37.66 41.20 -75.36
CA LYS A 276 36.41 40.42 -75.56
C LYS A 276 36.26 39.90 -77.00
N GLU A 277 36.06 38.58 -77.11
CA GLU A 277 35.27 37.88 -78.16
C GLU A 277 35.92 37.86 -79.59
N VAL A 278 35.73 36.88 -80.49
CA VAL A 278 34.90 35.64 -80.49
C VAL A 278 35.38 34.60 -81.55
N LEU A 279 35.24 33.27 -81.28
CA LEU A 279 35.27 32.11 -82.24
C LEU A 279 36.53 31.95 -83.17
N SER A 280 36.66 31.01 -84.14
CA SER A 280 36.50 29.52 -84.24
C SER A 280 37.01 29.03 -85.66
N LEU A 281 37.01 27.78 -86.17
CA LEU A 281 36.60 26.42 -85.73
C LEU A 281 37.29 25.32 -86.60
N SER A 282 38.05 24.38 -86.00
CA SER A 282 38.51 23.10 -86.63
C SER A 282 39.14 22.20 -85.53
N HIS A 283 38.85 20.92 -85.27
CA HIS A 283 38.36 19.77 -86.07
C HIS A 283 39.38 19.28 -87.14
N SER A 284 39.79 18.00 -87.23
CA SER A 284 39.24 16.75 -86.63
C SER A 284 40.30 15.63 -86.48
N LEU A 285 39.98 14.61 -85.66
CA LEU A 285 40.54 13.23 -85.67
C LEU A 285 42.03 13.08 -85.24
N GLU A 286 42.55 11.89 -84.86
CA GLU A 286 42.08 10.51 -85.08
C GLU A 286 42.47 9.54 -83.93
N ASN A 287 42.04 8.27 -84.07
CA ASN A 287 42.48 7.03 -83.38
C ASN A 287 41.87 6.63 -82.02
N SER A 288 40.97 5.65 -82.13
CA SER A 288 40.74 4.51 -81.22
C SER A 288 42.00 3.61 -81.12
N GLU A 289 42.07 2.49 -80.37
CA GLU A 289 41.07 1.64 -79.70
C GLU A 289 41.60 1.14 -78.35
N LYS A 290 40.70 0.77 -77.41
CA LYS A 290 40.92 -0.40 -76.51
C LYS A 290 39.67 -0.79 -75.71
N TYR A 291 39.16 -1.99 -76.01
CA TYR A 291 38.09 -2.75 -75.33
C TYR A 291 36.68 -2.14 -75.34
#